data_AF-A0A662U9M8-F1
#
_entry.id   AF-A0A662U9M8-F1
#
_cell.length_a   1.000
_cell.length_b   1.000
_cell.length_c   1.000
_cell.angle_alpha   90.00
_cell.angle_beta   90.00
_cell.angle_gamma   90.00
#
_symmetry.space_group_name_H-M   'P 1'
#
loop_
_entity.id
_entity.type
_entity.pdbx_description
1 polymer ?
#
loop_
_entity_poly.entity_id
_entity_poly.type
_entity_poly.pdbx_seq_one_letter_code
_entity_poly.pdbx_strand_id
1 'polypeptide(L)'
;SRFYVNVEGKLISYMEAIKKPLNVAAANWAASAWLISKKFDNCVFIDIGSTSTTIVPIVDGKVSVKGFTDPEKLVYGELVYLGALRTNICSIVSEVPYKGLFARVSSEKFALSGDVCLILNKISVEDYATETADGRGRSLRECLDRLSRVPCADNEILNDSEIVEIARYIYETMVFKIFKALIQVRTRILSLGYDLNGFKVCTAGLGSFLAKEAALRAGFKDIIDISSIYGRKISQVFPAYAAALMALERLGK
;
A
#
# COMPACT_ATOMS: atom_id res chain seq x y z
N SER A 1 17.37 -12.41 -24.09
CA SER A 1 15.90 -12.56 -24.18
C SER A 1 15.24 -11.56 -23.23
N ARG A 2 14.21 -10.81 -23.66
CA ARG A 2 13.42 -9.95 -22.76
C ARG A 2 12.24 -10.76 -22.22
N PHE A 3 12.04 -10.75 -20.91
CA PHE A 3 10.93 -11.43 -20.24
C PHE A 3 10.00 -10.41 -19.57
N TYR A 4 8.72 -10.75 -19.49
CA TYR A 4 7.69 -9.96 -18.81
C TYR A 4 6.96 -10.85 -17.81
N VAL A 5 6.56 -10.31 -16.66
CA VAL A 5 5.76 -11.03 -15.68
C VAL A 5 4.28 -10.78 -15.99
N ASN A 6 3.47 -11.84 -16.04
CA ASN A 6 2.02 -11.72 -16.18
C ASN A 6 1.29 -11.89 -14.83
N VAL A 7 -0.01 -11.60 -14.82
CA VAL A 7 -0.91 -11.75 -13.66
C VAL A 7 -1.06 -13.18 -13.14
N GLU A 8 -0.54 -14.20 -13.85
CA GLU A 8 -0.48 -15.59 -13.37
C GLU A 8 0.83 -15.89 -12.63
N GLY A 9 1.72 -14.90 -12.46
CA GLY A 9 3.04 -15.11 -11.85
C GLY A 9 4.01 -15.88 -12.74
N LYS A 10 3.84 -15.81 -14.07
CA LYS A 10 4.71 -16.48 -15.04
C LYS A 10 5.51 -15.47 -15.85
N LEU A 11 6.71 -15.87 -16.24
CA LEU A 11 7.49 -15.17 -17.26
C LEU A 11 7.01 -15.53 -18.65
N ILE A 12 6.64 -14.50 -19.42
CA ILE A 12 6.20 -14.61 -20.80
C ILE A 12 7.15 -13.86 -21.73
N SER A 13 7.10 -14.21 -23.01
CA SER A 13 7.85 -13.54 -24.07
C SER A 13 7.27 -12.17 -24.42
N TYR A 14 8.06 -11.33 -25.10
CA TYR A 14 7.60 -10.06 -25.66
C TYR A 14 6.38 -10.22 -26.58
N MET A 15 6.37 -11.25 -27.44
CA MET A 15 5.27 -11.51 -28.37
C MET A 15 3.96 -11.86 -27.66
N GLU A 16 4.03 -12.58 -26.53
CA GLU A 16 2.87 -12.88 -25.70
C GLU A 16 2.38 -11.64 -24.93
N ALA A 17 3.31 -10.82 -24.44
CA ALA A 17 2.99 -9.59 -23.72
C ALA A 17 2.18 -8.61 -24.59
N ILE A 18 2.55 -8.44 -25.87
CA ILE A 18 1.83 -7.55 -26.79
C ILE A 18 0.41 -8.07 -27.10
N LYS A 19 0.21 -9.39 -27.13
CA LYS A 19 -1.12 -9.96 -27.41
C LYS A 19 -2.11 -9.72 -26.27
N LYS A 20 -1.63 -9.62 -25.03
CA LYS A 20 -2.45 -9.42 -23.82
C LYS A 20 -1.81 -8.38 -22.89
N PRO A 21 -1.77 -7.10 -23.30
CA PRO A 21 -1.03 -6.07 -22.56
C PRO A 21 -1.61 -5.83 -21.15
N LEU A 22 -2.94 -5.99 -20.99
CA LEU A 22 -3.61 -5.89 -19.69
C LEU A 22 -3.08 -6.91 -18.68
N ASN A 23 -2.73 -8.13 -19.13
CA ASN A 23 -2.20 -9.18 -18.27
C ASN A 23 -0.78 -8.88 -17.75
N VAL A 24 -0.08 -7.90 -18.33
CA VAL A 24 1.24 -7.45 -17.87
C VAL A 24 1.10 -6.19 -17.03
N ALA A 25 0.25 -5.25 -17.46
CA ALA A 25 0.01 -4.00 -16.74
C ALA A 25 -0.47 -4.23 -15.29
N ALA A 26 -1.32 -5.24 -15.10
CA ALA A 26 -1.88 -5.60 -13.80
C ALA A 26 -0.97 -6.54 -12.97
N ALA A 27 0.28 -6.83 -13.37
CA ALA A 27 1.13 -7.86 -12.76
C ALA A 27 2.18 -7.35 -11.75
N ASN A 28 2.12 -6.08 -11.35
CA ASN A 28 3.12 -5.44 -10.47
C ASN A 28 3.33 -6.13 -9.10
N TRP A 29 2.41 -6.99 -8.67
CA TRP A 29 2.49 -7.79 -7.45
C TRP A 29 3.00 -9.22 -7.65
N ALA A 30 2.94 -9.73 -8.89
CA ALA A 30 3.02 -11.16 -9.17
C ALA A 30 4.41 -11.74 -8.89
N ALA A 31 5.47 -11.01 -9.26
CA ALA A 31 6.84 -11.43 -8.97
C ALA A 31 7.14 -11.43 -7.46
N SER A 32 6.71 -10.38 -6.75
CA SER A 32 6.86 -10.30 -5.30
C SER A 32 6.14 -11.43 -4.59
N ALA A 33 4.87 -11.67 -4.94
CA ALA A 33 4.08 -12.74 -4.34
C ALA A 33 4.69 -14.13 -4.60
N TRP A 34 5.21 -14.37 -5.80
CA TRP A 34 5.95 -15.59 -6.12
C TRP A 34 7.20 -15.77 -5.23
N LEU A 35 7.98 -14.71 -5.02
CA LEU A 35 9.18 -14.80 -4.18
C LEU A 35 8.81 -15.08 -2.72
N ILE A 36 7.74 -14.44 -2.22
CA ILE A 36 7.23 -14.69 -0.87
C ILE A 36 6.67 -16.11 -0.74
N SER A 37 5.97 -16.63 -1.75
CA SER A 37 5.37 -17.97 -1.69
C SER A 37 6.41 -19.09 -1.67
N LYS A 38 7.64 -18.81 -2.12
CA LYS A 38 8.78 -19.72 -1.96
C LYS A 38 9.35 -19.76 -0.54
N LYS A 39 9.05 -18.76 0.28
CA LYS A 39 9.59 -18.62 1.64
C LYS A 39 8.57 -19.00 2.71
N PHE A 40 7.29 -18.76 2.45
CA PHE A 40 6.23 -18.99 3.40
C PHE A 40 5.03 -19.65 2.72
N ASP A 41 4.61 -20.80 3.26
CA ASP A 41 3.50 -21.55 2.70
C ASP A 41 2.16 -20.84 2.92
N ASN A 42 1.93 -20.30 4.12
CA ASN A 42 0.68 -19.67 4.52
C ASN A 42 0.94 -18.26 5.05
N CYS A 43 0.66 -17.25 4.21
CA CYS A 43 0.82 -15.85 4.59
C CYS A 43 -0.06 -14.91 3.76
N VAL A 44 -0.16 -13.65 4.18
CA VAL A 44 -0.69 -12.57 3.35
C VAL A 44 0.43 -11.58 3.08
N PHE A 45 0.78 -11.40 1.82
CA PHE A 45 1.72 -10.38 1.39
C PHE A 45 1.01 -9.05 1.18
N ILE A 46 1.50 -7.97 1.79
CA ILE A 46 0.97 -6.62 1.65
C ILE A 46 2.08 -5.69 1.21
N ASP A 47 1.92 -5.08 0.04
CA ASP A 47 2.86 -4.11 -0.52
C ASP A 47 2.19 -2.74 -0.65
N ILE A 48 2.76 -1.73 0.02
CA ILE A 48 2.23 -0.36 0.00
C ILE A 48 3.26 0.55 -0.65
N GLY A 49 2.96 0.95 -1.88
CA GLY A 49 3.72 1.94 -2.62
C GLY A 49 3.28 3.37 -2.33
N SER A 50 3.74 4.29 -3.18
CA SER A 50 3.34 5.70 -3.11
C SER A 50 1.86 5.94 -3.41
N THR A 51 1.23 5.07 -4.22
CA THR A 51 -0.12 5.29 -4.79
C THR A 51 -1.14 4.23 -4.38
N SER A 52 -0.72 3.00 -4.13
CA SER A 52 -1.64 1.87 -3.92
C SER A 52 -1.11 0.88 -2.90
N THR A 53 -2.02 0.09 -2.36
CA THR A 53 -1.78 -1.04 -1.48
C THR A 53 -2.26 -2.31 -2.19
N THR A 54 -1.38 -3.29 -2.34
CA THR A 54 -1.71 -4.61 -2.86
C THR A 54 -1.77 -5.60 -1.70
N ILE A 55 -2.80 -6.46 -1.68
CA ILE A 55 -2.98 -7.53 -0.67
C ILE A 55 -3.09 -8.86 -1.40
N VAL A 56 -2.12 -9.74 -1.19
CA VAL A 56 -1.99 -11.02 -1.89
C VAL A 56 -1.96 -12.17 -0.89
N PRO A 57 -3.02 -12.99 -0.78
CA PRO A 57 -2.96 -14.18 0.04
C PRO A 57 -2.12 -15.28 -0.65
N ILE A 58 -1.35 -15.99 0.16
CA ILE A 58 -0.55 -17.14 -0.23
C ILE A 58 -0.96 -18.29 0.69
N VAL A 59 -1.34 -19.39 0.07
CA VAL A 59 -1.91 -20.57 0.73
C VAL A 59 -1.22 -21.81 0.18
N ASP A 60 -0.72 -22.67 1.06
CA ASP A 60 0.06 -23.87 0.73
C ASP A 60 1.17 -23.62 -0.32
N GLY A 61 1.90 -22.51 -0.15
CA GLY A 61 3.02 -22.10 -1.00
C GLY A 61 2.60 -21.54 -2.35
N LYS A 62 1.30 -21.31 -2.57
CA LYS A 62 0.73 -20.84 -3.84
C LYS A 62 0.01 -19.51 -3.67
N VAL A 63 0.19 -18.63 -4.65
CA VAL A 63 -0.54 -17.36 -4.69
C VAL A 63 -2.03 -17.63 -4.94
N SER A 64 -2.90 -17.09 -4.08
CA SER A 64 -4.35 -17.38 -4.01
C SER A 64 -5.21 -16.14 -4.29
N VAL A 65 -4.83 -15.36 -5.29
CA VAL A 65 -5.60 -14.20 -5.77
C VAL A 65 -6.82 -14.61 -6.59
N LYS A 66 -7.78 -13.70 -6.73
CA LYS A 66 -8.96 -13.83 -7.58
C LYS A 66 -9.05 -12.75 -8.66
N GLY A 67 -8.44 -11.58 -8.44
CA GLY A 67 -8.44 -10.47 -9.39
C GLY A 67 -7.25 -10.52 -10.33
N PHE A 68 -7.53 -10.67 -11.62
CA PHE A 68 -6.52 -10.65 -12.68
C PHE A 68 -6.48 -9.30 -13.41
N THR A 69 -7.49 -8.46 -13.21
CA THR A 69 -7.55 -7.06 -13.64
C THR A 69 -7.69 -6.12 -12.45
N ASP A 70 -7.36 -4.84 -12.62
CA ASP A 70 -7.44 -3.88 -11.50
C ASP A 70 -8.88 -3.72 -10.95
N PRO A 71 -9.95 -3.64 -11.78
CA PRO A 71 -11.32 -3.64 -11.26
C PRO A 71 -11.66 -4.87 -10.44
N GLU A 72 -11.25 -6.07 -10.87
CA GLU A 72 -11.48 -7.29 -10.11
C GLU A 72 -10.73 -7.26 -8.77
N LYS A 73 -9.47 -6.83 -8.76
CA LYS A 73 -8.70 -6.73 -7.51
C LYS A 73 -9.34 -5.76 -6.52
N LEU A 74 -9.89 -4.64 -7.01
CA LEU A 74 -10.65 -3.70 -6.17
C LEU A 74 -11.87 -4.39 -5.55
N VAL A 75 -12.62 -5.15 -6.34
CA VAL A 75 -13.80 -5.91 -5.86
C VAL A 75 -13.41 -6.97 -4.83
N TYR A 76 -12.28 -7.65 -5.01
CA TYR A 76 -11.82 -8.73 -4.14
C TYR A 76 -11.02 -8.27 -2.91
N GLY A 77 -10.76 -6.96 -2.76
CA GLY A 77 -9.94 -6.43 -1.67
C GLY A 77 -8.43 -6.71 -1.83
N GLU A 78 -8.00 -7.06 -3.05
CA GLU A 78 -6.60 -7.36 -3.39
C GLU A 78 -5.84 -6.12 -3.85
N LEU A 79 -6.56 -5.04 -4.16
CA LEU A 79 -6.03 -3.72 -4.46
C LEU A 79 -6.83 -2.68 -3.69
N VAL A 80 -6.14 -1.75 -3.04
CA VAL A 80 -6.70 -0.51 -2.49
C VAL A 80 -5.95 0.65 -3.12
N TYR A 81 -6.67 1.59 -3.74
CA TYR A 81 -6.08 2.84 -4.27
C TYR A 81 -5.79 3.83 -3.14
N LEU A 82 -4.90 3.40 -2.25
CA LEU A 82 -4.37 4.15 -1.14
C LEU A 82 -2.90 3.77 -0.98
N GLY A 83 -2.02 4.75 -1.15
CA GLY A 83 -0.58 4.62 -0.91
C GLY A 83 -0.09 5.63 0.11
N ALA A 84 1.19 5.55 0.44
CA ALA A 84 1.80 6.38 1.47
C ALA A 84 1.96 7.85 1.07
N LEU A 85 2.07 8.19 -0.22
CA LEU A 85 2.50 9.54 -0.63
C LEU A 85 1.49 10.33 -1.48
N ARG A 86 0.82 9.68 -2.45
CA ARG A 86 0.15 10.36 -3.57
C ARG A 86 -1.37 10.43 -3.43
N THR A 87 -1.94 9.83 -2.39
CA THR A 87 -3.40 9.71 -2.26
C THR A 87 -4.00 11.06 -1.87
N ASN A 88 -4.96 11.57 -2.64
CA ASN A 88 -5.64 12.83 -2.31
C ASN A 88 -6.46 12.65 -1.02
N ILE A 89 -6.30 13.56 -0.04
CA ILE A 89 -7.02 13.47 1.24
C ILE A 89 -8.54 13.40 1.06
N CYS A 90 -9.10 14.11 0.08
CA CYS A 90 -10.55 14.08 -0.17
C CYS A 90 -11.08 12.74 -0.70
N SER A 91 -10.19 11.83 -1.14
CA SER A 91 -10.53 10.43 -1.48
C SER A 91 -10.44 9.49 -0.27
N ILE A 92 -9.79 9.94 0.81
CA ILE A 92 -9.61 9.17 2.05
C ILE A 92 -10.77 9.46 3.01
N VAL A 93 -11.07 10.73 3.26
CA VAL A 93 -12.08 11.20 4.22
C VAL A 93 -13.07 12.16 3.58
N SER A 94 -14.29 12.23 4.12
CA SER A 94 -15.32 13.23 3.74
C SER A 94 -15.43 14.40 4.72
N GLU A 95 -14.88 14.24 5.93
CA GLU A 95 -14.83 15.24 6.99
C GLU A 95 -13.59 15.04 7.86
N VAL A 96 -13.19 16.07 8.61
CA VAL A 96 -12.05 16.05 9.53
C VAL A 96 -12.39 16.74 10.85
N PRO A 97 -11.73 16.38 11.97
CA PRO A 97 -11.90 17.08 13.23
C PRO A 97 -11.59 18.58 13.11
N TYR A 98 -12.43 19.40 13.71
CA TYR A 98 -12.29 20.86 13.72
C TYR A 98 -12.91 21.44 14.99
N LYS A 99 -12.08 21.94 15.92
CA LYS A 99 -12.53 22.63 17.15
C LYS A 99 -13.58 21.85 17.96
N GLY A 100 -13.38 20.54 18.12
CA GLY A 100 -14.30 19.63 18.84
C GLY A 100 -15.52 19.16 18.03
N LEU A 101 -15.63 19.58 16.76
CA LEU A 101 -16.66 19.18 15.80
C LEU A 101 -16.02 18.48 14.59
N PHE A 102 -16.82 18.24 13.55
CA PHE A 102 -16.36 17.78 12.24
C PHE A 102 -16.67 18.82 11.16
N ALA A 103 -15.67 19.11 10.33
CA ALA A 103 -15.80 19.96 9.14
C ALA A 103 -15.69 19.09 7.88
N ARG A 104 -16.60 19.30 6.92
CA ARG A 104 -16.52 18.63 5.61
C ARG A 104 -15.26 19.08 4.86
N VAL A 105 -14.63 18.16 4.14
CA VAL A 105 -13.42 18.48 3.38
C VAL A 105 -13.75 19.07 2.01
N SER A 106 -12.87 19.93 1.51
CA SER A 106 -12.87 20.35 0.11
C SER A 106 -12.59 19.18 -0.83
N SER A 107 -13.17 19.21 -2.03
CA SER A 107 -12.80 18.30 -3.13
C SER A 107 -11.47 18.65 -3.81
N GLU A 108 -10.94 19.83 -3.53
CA GLU A 108 -9.67 20.30 -4.08
C GLU A 108 -8.49 19.46 -3.58
N LYS A 109 -7.49 19.30 -4.46
CA LYS A 109 -6.24 18.59 -4.13
C LYS A 109 -5.34 19.53 -3.31
N PHE A 110 -5.69 19.78 -2.05
CA PHE A 110 -4.89 20.64 -1.15
C PHE A 110 -3.76 19.90 -0.43
N ALA A 111 -3.97 18.63 -0.08
CA ALA A 111 -3.00 17.81 0.61
C ALA A 111 -3.04 16.36 0.10
N LEU A 112 -1.95 15.64 0.30
CA LEU A 112 -1.80 14.22 -0.04
C LEU A 112 -1.45 13.39 1.20
N SER A 113 -1.58 12.08 1.10
CA SER A 113 -1.21 11.14 2.17
C SER A 113 0.23 11.31 2.63
N GLY A 114 1.15 11.75 1.76
CA GLY A 114 2.53 12.04 2.14
C GLY A 114 2.66 13.16 3.17
N ASP A 115 1.78 14.18 3.12
CA ASP A 115 1.75 15.25 4.12
C ASP A 115 1.38 14.69 5.49
N VAL A 116 0.35 13.83 5.53
CA VAL A 116 -0.09 13.14 6.76
C VAL A 116 1.01 12.23 7.32
N CYS A 117 1.65 11.43 6.46
CA CYS A 117 2.73 10.56 6.87
C CYS A 117 3.93 11.34 7.41
N LEU A 118 4.28 12.48 6.82
CA LEU A 118 5.40 13.31 7.28
C LEU A 118 5.07 14.03 8.59
N ILE A 119 3.88 14.64 8.71
CA ILE A 119 3.42 15.31 9.94
C ILE A 119 3.46 14.36 11.14
N LEU A 120 3.12 13.09 10.93
CA LEU A 120 3.11 12.06 11.98
C LEU A 120 4.44 11.30 12.12
N ASN A 121 5.52 11.79 11.51
CA ASN A 121 6.87 11.20 11.54
C ASN A 121 6.89 9.71 11.11
N LYS A 122 6.02 9.33 10.17
CA LYS A 122 6.00 7.98 9.59
C LYS A 122 6.99 7.82 8.44
N ILE A 123 7.37 8.93 7.82
CA ILE A 123 8.36 9.02 6.75
C ILE A 123 9.27 10.23 7.01
N SER A 124 10.49 10.21 6.47
CA SER A 124 11.34 11.40 6.45
C SER A 124 11.01 12.33 5.26
N VAL A 125 11.63 13.50 5.23
CA VAL A 125 11.50 14.44 4.10
C VAL A 125 12.02 13.80 2.80
N GLU A 126 13.09 13.01 2.88
CA GLU A 126 13.71 12.31 1.75
C GLU A 126 12.82 11.18 1.22
N ASP A 127 12.08 10.51 2.12
CA ASP A 127 11.11 9.48 1.77
C ASP A 127 9.90 10.07 1.00
N TYR A 128 9.56 11.35 1.17
CA TYR A 128 8.47 12.04 0.44
C TYR A 128 8.90 12.47 -0.98
N ALA A 129 9.38 11.52 -1.78
CA ALA A 129 10.02 11.77 -3.07
C ALA A 129 9.08 12.18 -4.24
N THR A 130 7.79 12.42 -3.98
CA THR A 130 6.81 12.78 -5.02
C THR A 130 6.54 14.29 -5.04
N GLU A 131 5.88 14.76 -6.10
CA GLU A 131 5.35 16.13 -6.13
C GLU A 131 4.30 16.32 -5.04
N THR A 132 4.34 17.48 -4.40
CA THR A 132 3.37 17.93 -3.40
C THR A 132 2.14 18.51 -4.09
N ALA A 133 1.03 18.63 -3.35
CA ALA A 133 -0.24 19.07 -3.92
C ALA A 133 -0.19 20.48 -4.54
N ASP A 134 0.62 21.36 -3.97
CA ASP A 134 0.79 22.76 -4.35
C ASP A 134 2.13 23.06 -5.04
N GLY A 135 2.94 22.03 -5.31
CA GLY A 135 4.27 22.18 -5.90
C GLY A 135 5.33 22.81 -5.00
N ARG A 136 5.00 23.14 -3.73
CA ARG A 136 5.98 23.66 -2.76
C ARG A 136 6.84 22.54 -2.16
N GLY A 137 7.73 22.89 -1.24
CA GLY A 137 8.57 21.94 -0.53
C GLY A 137 7.80 21.00 0.41
N ARG A 138 8.60 20.19 1.11
CA ARG A 138 8.16 19.04 1.91
C ARG A 138 8.51 19.21 3.39
N SER A 139 8.87 20.41 3.82
CA SER A 139 9.13 20.65 5.23
C SER A 139 7.87 20.34 6.06
N LEU A 140 8.05 20.07 7.35
CA LEU A 140 6.93 19.88 8.28
C LEU A 140 5.96 21.06 8.18
N ARG A 141 6.48 22.29 8.11
CA ARG A 141 5.66 23.50 8.00
C ARG A 141 4.82 23.52 6.73
N GLU A 142 5.41 23.24 5.58
CA GLU A 142 4.68 23.21 4.31
C GLU A 142 3.63 22.09 4.25
N CYS A 143 3.87 20.96 4.93
CA CYS A 143 2.86 19.90 5.07
C CYS A 143 1.69 20.36 5.95
N LEU A 144 1.96 21.04 7.07
CA LEU A 144 0.92 21.61 7.94
C LEU A 144 0.08 22.65 7.18
N ASP A 145 0.73 23.55 6.44
CA ASP A 145 0.07 24.55 5.60
C ASP A 145 -0.87 23.92 4.56
N ARG A 146 -0.45 22.81 3.93
CA ARG A 146 -1.30 22.08 2.97
C ARG A 146 -2.49 21.42 3.66
N LEU A 147 -2.25 20.79 4.80
CA LEU A 147 -3.29 20.03 5.51
C LEU A 147 -4.35 20.96 6.14
N SER A 148 -3.98 22.15 6.62
CA SER A 148 -4.94 23.12 7.18
C SER A 148 -5.97 23.62 6.16
N ARG A 149 -5.65 23.55 4.86
CA ARG A 149 -6.58 23.93 3.77
C ARG A 149 -7.63 22.88 3.47
N VAL A 150 -7.48 21.64 3.95
CA VAL A 150 -8.45 20.54 3.71
C VAL A 150 -9.87 20.91 4.18
N PRO A 151 -10.10 21.46 5.39
CA PRO A 151 -11.39 22.01 5.80
C PRO A 151 -11.62 23.48 5.37
N CYS A 152 -10.95 23.95 4.31
CA CYS A 152 -10.98 25.36 3.85
C CYS A 152 -10.53 26.38 4.91
N ALA A 153 -9.60 26.00 5.79
CA ALA A 153 -8.96 26.89 6.75
C ALA A 153 -7.53 27.25 6.29
N ASP A 154 -6.74 27.81 7.21
CA ASP A 154 -5.31 28.09 7.07
C ASP A 154 -4.65 28.04 8.47
N ASN A 155 -3.39 28.43 8.56
CA ASN A 155 -2.65 28.42 9.83
C ASN A 155 -2.86 29.66 10.70
N GLU A 156 -3.66 30.63 10.26
CA GLU A 156 -4.15 31.72 11.12
C GLU A 156 -5.41 31.25 11.87
N ILE A 157 -6.19 30.35 11.25
CA ILE A 157 -7.42 29.78 11.82
C ILE A 157 -7.16 28.53 12.69
N LEU A 158 -6.18 27.70 12.30
CA LEU A 158 -5.80 26.46 12.97
C LEU A 158 -4.35 26.51 13.45
N ASN A 159 -4.11 26.12 14.69
CA ASN A 159 -2.75 25.92 15.18
C ASN A 159 -2.19 24.54 14.81
N ASP A 160 -0.87 24.38 14.93
CA ASP A 160 -0.15 23.15 14.56
C ASP A 160 -0.70 21.90 15.26
N SER A 161 -1.10 22.00 16.54
CA SER A 161 -1.66 20.86 17.27
C SER A 161 -3.03 20.42 16.73
N GLU A 162 -3.89 21.37 16.36
CA GLU A 162 -5.17 21.07 15.70
C GLU A 162 -4.95 20.37 14.35
N ILE A 163 -3.97 20.82 13.57
CA ILE A 163 -3.63 20.21 12.28
C ILE A 163 -3.06 18.78 12.48
N VAL A 164 -2.30 18.55 13.54
CA VAL A 164 -1.83 17.21 13.90
C VAL A 164 -3.00 16.28 14.25
N GLU A 165 -4.05 16.75 14.92
CA GLU A 165 -5.26 15.92 15.16
C GLU A 165 -5.97 15.56 13.86
N ILE A 166 -6.04 16.49 12.89
CA ILE A 166 -6.55 16.19 11.54
C ILE A 166 -5.70 15.09 10.88
N ALA A 167 -4.37 15.20 10.95
CA ALA A 167 -3.46 14.21 10.40
C ALA A 167 -3.68 12.82 11.05
N ARG A 168 -3.83 12.76 12.38
CA ARG A 168 -4.11 11.50 13.10
C ARG A 168 -5.41 10.86 12.64
N TYR A 169 -6.49 11.63 12.56
CA TYR A 169 -7.78 11.11 12.08
C TYR A 169 -7.70 10.55 10.66
N ILE A 170 -7.01 11.25 9.75
CA ILE A 170 -6.81 10.79 8.38
C ILE A 170 -5.96 9.51 8.36
N TYR A 171 -4.87 9.46 9.12
CA TYR A 171 -4.01 8.28 9.21
C TYR A 171 -4.78 7.06 9.73
N GLU A 172 -5.61 7.23 10.76
CA GLU A 172 -6.48 6.17 11.26
C GLU A 172 -7.47 5.68 10.19
N THR A 173 -8.00 6.59 9.38
CA THR A 173 -8.85 6.24 8.23
C THR A 173 -8.07 5.48 7.15
N MET A 174 -6.80 5.85 6.90
CA MET A 174 -5.93 5.13 5.96
C MET A 174 -5.71 3.67 6.41
N VAL A 175 -5.35 3.48 7.69
CA VAL A 175 -5.21 2.15 8.30
C VAL A 175 -6.51 1.37 8.19
N PHE A 176 -7.65 1.99 8.52
CA PHE A 176 -8.95 1.31 8.47
C PHE A 176 -9.33 0.83 7.06
N LYS A 177 -9.06 1.61 6.01
CA LYS A 177 -9.32 1.18 4.62
C LYS A 177 -8.51 -0.05 4.23
N ILE A 178 -7.23 -0.11 4.63
CA ILE A 178 -6.38 -1.28 4.40
C ILE A 178 -6.86 -2.47 5.23
N PHE A 179 -7.18 -2.24 6.51
CA PHE A 179 -7.75 -3.24 7.40
C PHE A 179 -9.03 -3.85 6.81
N LYS A 180 -9.95 -3.03 6.28
CA LYS A 180 -11.21 -3.49 5.69
C LYS A 180 -10.96 -4.45 4.51
N ALA A 181 -10.05 -4.09 3.61
CA ALA A 181 -9.66 -4.97 2.50
C ALA A 181 -8.98 -6.26 2.99
N LEU A 182 -8.13 -6.15 4.02
CA LEU A 182 -7.48 -7.30 4.64
C LEU A 182 -8.49 -8.25 5.32
N ILE A 183 -9.53 -7.74 5.98
CA ILE A 183 -10.62 -8.54 6.55
C ILE A 183 -11.36 -9.32 5.45
N GLN A 184 -11.60 -8.70 4.29
CA GLN A 184 -12.21 -9.39 3.15
C GLN A 184 -11.34 -10.57 2.68
N VAL A 185 -10.02 -10.38 2.57
CA VAL A 185 -9.09 -11.46 2.22
C VAL A 185 -9.04 -12.54 3.31
N ARG A 186 -9.00 -12.15 4.59
CA ARG A 186 -8.98 -13.08 5.74
C ARG A 186 -10.22 -13.96 5.79
N THR A 187 -11.40 -13.37 5.66
CA THR A 187 -12.67 -14.11 5.67
C THR A 187 -12.77 -15.08 4.50
N ARG A 188 -12.21 -14.72 3.34
CA ARG A 188 -12.06 -15.64 2.21
C ARG A 188 -11.15 -16.83 2.54
N ILE A 189 -9.99 -16.60 3.15
CA ILE A 189 -9.08 -17.68 3.58
C ILE A 189 -9.79 -18.63 4.56
N LEU A 190 -10.50 -18.09 5.55
CA LEU A 190 -11.29 -18.88 6.51
C LEU A 190 -12.37 -19.72 5.83
N SER A 191 -13.06 -19.16 4.83
CA SER A 191 -14.11 -19.88 4.07
C SER A 191 -13.57 -21.08 3.28
N LEU A 192 -12.25 -21.13 3.04
CA LEU A 192 -11.57 -22.25 2.41
C LEU A 192 -11.11 -23.31 3.42
N GLY A 193 -11.38 -23.12 4.72
CA GLY A 193 -11.09 -24.09 5.79
C GLY A 193 -9.72 -23.94 6.47
N TYR A 194 -9.00 -22.83 6.23
CA TYR A 194 -7.68 -22.59 6.81
C TYR A 194 -7.76 -21.90 8.18
N ASP A 195 -6.88 -22.28 9.11
CA ASP A 195 -6.69 -21.57 10.38
C ASP A 195 -5.71 -20.39 10.22
N LEU A 196 -6.18 -19.18 10.53
CA LEU A 196 -5.38 -17.96 10.44
C LEU A 196 -4.36 -17.80 11.59
N ASN A 197 -4.39 -18.61 12.65
CA ASN A 197 -3.40 -18.53 13.73
C ASN A 197 -1.97 -18.82 13.23
N GLY A 198 -1.83 -19.65 12.20
CA GLY A 198 -0.56 -19.97 11.57
C GLY A 198 -0.15 -19.03 10.43
N PHE A 199 -1.02 -18.08 10.04
CA PHE A 199 -0.74 -17.19 8.92
C PHE A 199 0.15 -16.02 9.34
N LYS A 200 1.19 -15.79 8.54
CA LYS A 200 2.08 -14.63 8.65
C LYS A 200 1.54 -13.47 7.80
N VAL A 201 1.93 -12.25 8.13
CA VAL A 201 1.80 -11.11 7.22
C VAL A 201 3.19 -10.65 6.81
N CYS A 202 3.45 -10.61 5.51
CA CYS A 202 4.69 -10.10 4.96
C CYS A 202 4.46 -8.71 4.40
N THR A 203 5.11 -7.68 4.94
CA THR A 203 4.92 -6.29 4.51
C THR A 203 6.11 -5.81 3.69
N ALA A 204 5.85 -5.09 2.60
CA ALA A 204 6.87 -4.42 1.79
C ALA A 204 6.42 -3.02 1.36
N GLY A 205 7.35 -2.31 0.72
CA GLY A 205 7.10 -0.98 0.18
C GLY A 205 7.25 0.13 1.21
N LEU A 206 7.15 1.37 0.71
CA LEU A 206 7.34 2.59 1.50
C LEU A 206 6.32 2.73 2.64
N GLY A 207 5.11 2.19 2.45
CA GLY A 207 4.02 2.27 3.43
C GLY A 207 3.93 1.07 4.37
N SER A 208 5.00 0.29 4.58
CA SER A 208 4.95 -0.93 5.41
C SER A 208 4.39 -0.71 6.82
N PHE A 209 4.58 0.50 7.38
CA PHE A 209 4.00 0.90 8.66
C PHE A 209 2.46 0.87 8.69
N LEU A 210 1.78 1.23 7.59
CA LEU A 210 0.32 1.14 7.47
C LEU A 210 -0.13 -0.32 7.40
N ALA A 211 0.60 -1.14 6.63
CA ALA A 211 0.31 -2.57 6.49
C ALA A 211 0.45 -3.29 7.82
N LYS A 212 1.52 -3.01 8.57
CA LYS A 212 1.77 -3.56 9.90
C LYS A 212 0.64 -3.22 10.86
N GLU A 213 0.23 -1.96 10.94
CA GLU A 213 -0.85 -1.53 11.82
C GLU A 213 -2.18 -2.19 11.45
N ALA A 214 -2.52 -2.22 10.16
CA ALA A 214 -3.74 -2.87 9.67
C ALA A 214 -3.75 -4.39 9.97
N ALA A 215 -2.59 -5.05 9.83
CA ALA A 215 -2.44 -6.47 10.13
C ALA A 215 -2.57 -6.79 11.63
N LEU A 216 -1.98 -5.97 12.50
CA LEU A 216 -2.15 -6.09 13.95
C LEU A 216 -3.63 -5.97 14.35
N ARG A 217 -4.33 -4.95 13.83
CA ARG A 217 -5.77 -4.76 14.09
C ARG A 217 -6.64 -5.88 13.52
N ALA A 218 -6.20 -6.50 12.42
CA ALA A 218 -6.85 -7.68 11.86
C ALA A 218 -6.61 -8.95 12.68
N GLY A 219 -5.78 -8.90 13.73
CA GLY A 219 -5.52 -10.03 14.64
C GLY A 219 -4.38 -10.95 14.20
N PHE A 220 -3.54 -10.53 13.24
CA PHE A 220 -2.32 -11.26 12.93
C PHE A 220 -1.26 -11.03 14.02
N LYS A 221 -0.61 -12.12 14.44
CA LYS A 221 0.42 -12.09 15.50
C LYS A 221 1.83 -12.08 14.95
N ASP A 222 2.05 -12.69 13.78
CA ASP A 222 3.36 -12.79 13.14
C ASP A 222 3.39 -11.88 11.89
N ILE A 223 4.10 -10.76 12.01
CA ILE A 223 4.23 -9.76 10.96
C ILE A 223 5.71 -9.56 10.67
N ILE A 224 6.09 -9.79 9.43
CA ILE A 224 7.47 -9.75 8.95
C ILE A 224 7.58 -8.60 7.95
N ASP A 225 8.38 -7.59 8.29
CA ASP A 225 8.80 -6.59 7.31
C ASP A 225 9.90 -7.19 6.43
N ILE A 226 9.66 -7.22 5.12
CA ILE A 226 10.59 -7.78 4.12
C ILE A 226 11.95 -7.05 4.14
N SER A 227 12.02 -5.81 4.61
CA SER A 227 13.27 -5.11 4.83
C SER A 227 14.17 -5.76 5.89
N SER A 228 13.60 -6.53 6.84
CA SER A 228 14.41 -7.33 7.80
C SER A 228 15.13 -8.50 7.14
N ILE A 229 14.66 -8.95 5.97
CA ILE A 229 15.21 -10.09 5.24
C ILE A 229 16.17 -9.61 4.13
N TYR A 230 15.75 -8.62 3.36
CA TYR A 230 16.46 -8.17 2.15
C TYR A 230 17.06 -6.75 2.28
N GLY A 231 16.87 -6.09 3.43
CA GLY A 231 17.28 -4.70 3.62
C GLY A 231 16.28 -3.69 3.05
N ARG A 232 16.34 -2.46 3.56
CA ARG A 232 15.43 -1.36 3.21
C ARG A 232 15.44 -1.02 1.71
N LYS A 233 16.64 -0.95 1.11
CA LYS A 233 16.81 -0.63 -0.32
C LYS A 233 16.08 -1.64 -1.22
N ILE A 234 16.18 -2.93 -0.92
CA ILE A 234 15.49 -3.98 -1.71
C ILE A 234 13.99 -3.94 -1.46
N SER A 235 13.54 -3.76 -0.21
CA SER A 235 12.11 -3.68 0.13
C SER A 235 11.38 -2.56 -0.65
N GLN A 236 12.03 -1.42 -0.88
CA GLN A 236 11.47 -0.30 -1.66
C GLN A 236 11.31 -0.59 -3.16
N VAL A 237 12.07 -1.53 -3.71
CA VAL A 237 12.02 -1.93 -5.14
C VAL A 237 11.72 -3.42 -5.30
N PHE A 238 11.01 -3.99 -4.32
CA PHE A 238 10.83 -5.44 -4.18
C PHE A 238 10.27 -6.13 -5.43
N PRO A 239 9.30 -5.55 -6.18
CA PRO A 239 8.83 -6.15 -7.45
C PRO A 239 9.93 -6.34 -8.49
N ALA A 240 10.82 -5.36 -8.65
CA ALA A 240 11.91 -5.43 -9.62
C ALA A 240 12.96 -6.48 -9.21
N TYR A 241 13.30 -6.52 -7.92
CA TYR A 241 14.20 -7.53 -7.36
C TYR A 241 13.64 -8.95 -7.53
N ALA A 242 12.37 -9.15 -7.20
CA ALA A 242 11.70 -10.45 -7.34
C ALA A 242 11.59 -10.89 -8.81
N ALA A 243 11.31 -9.96 -9.73
CA ALA A 243 11.27 -10.26 -11.16
C ALA A 243 12.64 -10.70 -11.71
N ALA A 244 13.73 -10.09 -11.21
CA ALA A 244 15.08 -10.49 -11.58
C ALA A 244 15.40 -11.91 -11.09
N LEU A 245 15.05 -12.26 -9.85
CA LEU A 245 15.21 -13.62 -9.32
C LEU A 245 14.38 -14.65 -10.09
N MET A 246 13.13 -14.30 -10.44
CA MET A 246 12.27 -15.15 -11.27
C MET A 246 12.90 -15.43 -12.64
N ALA A 247 13.55 -14.42 -13.24
CA ALA A 247 14.25 -14.57 -14.51
C ALA A 247 15.50 -15.43 -14.39
N LEU A 248 16.28 -15.30 -13.31
CA LEU A 248 17.47 -16.13 -13.06
C LEU A 248 17.08 -17.61 -12.92
N GLU A 249 16.05 -17.90 -12.13
CA GLU A 249 15.56 -19.27 -11.96
C GLU A 249 15.09 -19.89 -13.27
N ARG A 250 14.36 -19.13 -14.09
CA ARG A 250 13.92 -19.60 -15.42
C ARG A 250 15.10 -19.92 -16.34
N LEU A 251 16.23 -19.26 -16.15
CA LEU A 251 17.47 -19.46 -16.89
C LEU A 251 18.37 -20.54 -16.26
N GLY A 252 17.98 -21.14 -15.13
CA GLY A 252 18.78 -22.15 -14.41
C GLY A 252 20.05 -21.58 -13.79
N LYS A 253 20.03 -20.31 -13.37
CA LYS A 253 21.15 -19.58 -12.77
C LYS A 253 20.93 -19.29 -11.30
#